data_AF-A0A239A0N2-F1
#
_entry.id   AF-A0A239A0N2-F1
#
_cell.length_a   1.000
_cell.length_b   1.000
_cell.length_c   1.000
_cell.angle_alpha   90.00
_cell.angle_beta   90.00
_cell.angle_gamma   90.00
#
_symmetry.space_group_name_H-M   'P 1'
#
loop_
_entity.id
_entity.type
_entity.pdbx_description
1 polymer ?
#
loop_
_entity_poly.entity_id
_entity_poly.type
_entity_poly.pdbx_seq_one_letter_code
_entity_poly.pdbx_strand_id
1 'polypeptide(L)'
;MKKKTHTQLRLPADTRFLPLAQEHVRGLARILGLPERDMLALELAAEEAFENICVHAYADGTPGDVLVDGELLAGELRLAFHDEGLPFDPSLLERRDRRSDGETRGIGLKLIHNAVDEVVWENRGRLGKALRLVKRLPPSLCALDLEEGQQQGEARPPRAPEQEYLVRPLCPEDALQVTRLFWLTYGFSYKNEAFYRPEGVLDMVARGVLRSHVAVTAAGEVVAHAGLLRPQPVPMAEMALLVVSPAHRGRGLMERLAVALTACAEEMGLSGVSINPVTSHPVSQRESIKLGGRPCGLDLAACPPRQFKAMRLEDGPPQRESYLHCFKHLSVPPPTVAFAPKRNHDIVARIYATMERPFVFGAPDAAAAGSYSVSFDRSLAKGIVRVGRADVRQWPEIRRATVDLLDIAGAEVLHIELPLAQPGTPTLWELAEAEGFFFTGVWPHAAEDGDIARLTRLAAPLDMGRLRLYSDFACELGRYVEAEMQRAVR
;
A
#
# COMPACT_ATOMS: atom_id res chain seq x y z
N MET A 1 6.50 -8.21 -22.70
CA MET A 1 6.53 -9.67 -22.40
C MET A 1 5.16 -10.25 -22.70
N LYS A 2 5.07 -11.40 -23.38
CA LYS A 2 3.78 -12.07 -23.66
C LYS A 2 3.04 -12.31 -22.33
N LYS A 3 1.77 -11.90 -22.23
CA LYS A 3 0.95 -12.16 -21.03
C LYS A 3 0.82 -13.68 -20.87
N LYS A 4 1.21 -14.20 -19.71
CA LYS A 4 0.93 -15.58 -19.32
C LYS A 4 -0.57 -15.67 -19.01
N THR A 5 -1.28 -16.58 -19.65
CA THR A 5 -2.66 -16.90 -19.26
C THR A 5 -2.58 -17.94 -18.16
N HIS A 6 -3.08 -17.59 -16.97
CA HIS A 6 -3.09 -18.44 -15.80
C HIS A 6 -4.52 -18.69 -15.36
N THR A 7 -4.88 -19.95 -15.11
CA THR A 7 -6.14 -20.37 -14.52
C THR A 7 -5.89 -21.15 -13.24
N GLN A 8 -6.81 -21.06 -12.28
CA GLN A 8 -6.76 -21.84 -11.04
C GLN A 8 -8.16 -22.33 -10.70
N LEU A 9 -8.26 -23.61 -10.34
CA LEU A 9 -9.46 -24.21 -9.78
C LEU A 9 -9.15 -24.74 -8.37
N ARG A 10 -9.95 -24.34 -7.37
CA ARG A 10 -9.85 -24.85 -5.99
C ARG A 10 -10.97 -25.83 -5.70
N LEU A 11 -10.61 -27.06 -5.33
CA LEU A 11 -11.53 -28.17 -5.07
C LEU A 11 -11.22 -28.79 -3.70
N PRO A 12 -12.20 -29.34 -2.97
CA PRO A 12 -11.88 -30.20 -1.84
C PRO A 12 -11.18 -31.48 -2.31
N ALA A 13 -10.31 -32.06 -1.49
CA ALA A 13 -9.67 -33.36 -1.74
C ALA A 13 -10.66 -34.53 -1.58
N ASP A 14 -11.62 -34.59 -2.49
CA ASP A 14 -12.72 -35.55 -2.51
C ASP A 14 -12.99 -36.00 -3.96
N THR A 15 -12.97 -37.31 -4.19
CA THR A 15 -13.11 -37.91 -5.53
C THR A 15 -14.42 -37.58 -6.22
N ARG A 16 -15.47 -37.14 -5.50
CA ARG A 16 -16.71 -36.62 -6.11
C ARG A 16 -16.48 -35.39 -6.99
N PHE A 17 -15.39 -34.65 -6.77
CA PHE A 17 -15.04 -33.44 -7.51
C PHE A 17 -14.04 -33.68 -8.65
N LEU A 18 -13.56 -34.92 -8.82
CA LEU A 18 -12.67 -35.32 -9.91
C LEU A 18 -13.13 -34.85 -11.31
N PRO A 19 -14.43 -34.96 -11.69
CA PRO A 19 -14.86 -34.52 -13.01
C PRO A 19 -14.58 -33.05 -13.30
N LEU A 20 -14.56 -32.19 -12.27
CA LEU A 20 -14.25 -30.76 -12.43
C LEU A 20 -12.75 -30.53 -12.70
N ALA A 21 -11.87 -31.30 -12.05
CA ALA A 21 -10.43 -31.25 -12.32
C ALA A 21 -10.12 -31.71 -13.75
N GLN A 22 -10.74 -32.81 -14.20
CA GLN A 22 -10.60 -33.32 -15.56
C GLN A 22 -11.12 -32.33 -16.60
N GLU A 23 -12.33 -31.77 -16.41
CA GLU A 23 -12.88 -30.78 -17.36
C GLU A 23 -12.08 -29.48 -17.39
N HIS A 24 -11.47 -29.07 -16.26
CA HIS A 24 -10.56 -27.93 -16.24
C HIS A 24 -9.36 -28.17 -17.16
N VAL A 25 -8.67 -29.31 -16.99
CA VAL A 25 -7.50 -29.68 -17.80
C VAL A 25 -7.87 -29.88 -19.27
N ARG A 26 -8.98 -30.58 -19.54
CA ARG A 26 -9.54 -30.76 -20.88
C ARG A 26 -9.86 -29.43 -21.55
N GLY A 27 -10.44 -28.49 -20.80
CA GLY A 27 -10.75 -27.14 -21.28
C GLY A 27 -9.49 -26.39 -21.73
N LEU A 28 -8.42 -26.44 -20.94
CA LEU A 28 -7.13 -25.82 -21.29
C LEU A 28 -6.52 -26.47 -22.53
N ALA A 29 -6.53 -27.81 -22.61
CA ALA A 29 -6.02 -28.54 -23.76
C ALA A 29 -6.81 -28.22 -25.05
N ARG A 30 -8.13 -28.07 -24.94
CA ARG A 30 -9.02 -27.67 -26.05
C ARG A 30 -8.75 -26.24 -26.53
N ILE A 31 -8.55 -25.30 -25.62
CA ILE A 31 -8.19 -23.90 -25.95
C ILE A 31 -6.86 -23.86 -26.73
N LEU A 32 -5.91 -24.74 -26.37
CA LEU A 32 -4.63 -24.89 -27.05
C LEU A 32 -4.71 -25.71 -28.35
N GLY A 33 -5.90 -26.14 -28.77
CA GLY A 33 -6.08 -26.94 -29.99
C GLY A 33 -5.31 -28.26 -29.97
N LEU A 34 -5.06 -28.84 -28.79
CA LEU A 34 -4.41 -30.14 -28.69
C LEU A 34 -5.31 -31.23 -29.33
N PRO A 35 -4.71 -32.24 -29.99
CA PRO A 35 -5.49 -33.32 -30.56
C PRO A 35 -6.18 -34.13 -29.45
N GLU A 36 -7.35 -34.71 -29.76
CA GLU A 36 -8.16 -35.49 -28.81
C GLU A 36 -7.36 -36.54 -28.04
N ARG A 37 -6.38 -37.18 -28.69
CA ARG A 37 -5.49 -38.15 -28.03
C ARG A 37 -4.70 -37.53 -26.88
N ASP A 38 -4.14 -36.34 -27.07
CA ASP A 38 -3.39 -35.63 -26.02
C ASP A 38 -4.33 -35.10 -24.94
N MET A 39 -5.53 -34.65 -25.30
CA MET A 39 -6.55 -34.23 -24.34
C MET A 39 -6.94 -35.37 -23.38
N LEU A 40 -7.26 -36.54 -23.92
CA LEU A 40 -7.59 -37.73 -23.12
C LEU A 40 -6.42 -38.18 -22.23
N ALA A 41 -5.18 -38.09 -22.73
CA ALA A 41 -4.00 -38.43 -21.93
C ALA A 41 -3.81 -37.45 -20.75
N LEU A 42 -4.03 -36.14 -20.98
CA LEU A 42 -3.94 -35.12 -19.93
C LEU A 42 -5.06 -35.25 -18.89
N GLU A 43 -6.27 -35.63 -19.29
CA GLU A 43 -7.37 -35.92 -18.36
C GLU A 43 -7.06 -37.09 -17.45
N LEU A 44 -6.49 -38.16 -18.00
CA LEU A 44 -6.08 -39.32 -17.23
C LEU A 44 -4.94 -38.98 -16.26
N ALA A 45 -3.99 -38.15 -16.69
CA ALA A 45 -2.95 -37.64 -15.80
C ALA A 45 -3.52 -36.76 -14.67
N ALA A 46 -4.55 -35.96 -14.97
CA ALA A 46 -5.25 -35.15 -13.98
C ALA A 46 -6.01 -36.02 -12.96
N GLU A 47 -6.63 -37.11 -13.42
CA GLU A 47 -7.29 -38.09 -12.57
C GLU A 47 -6.33 -38.73 -11.59
N GLU A 48 -5.23 -39.27 -12.10
CA GLU A 48 -4.21 -39.90 -11.26
C GLU A 48 -3.59 -38.91 -10.27
N ALA A 49 -3.32 -37.68 -10.68
CA ALA A 49 -2.80 -36.65 -9.80
C ALA A 49 -3.79 -36.28 -8.69
N PHE A 50 -5.07 -36.07 -9.04
CA PHE A 50 -6.11 -35.66 -8.12
C PHE A 50 -6.48 -36.77 -7.13
N GLU A 51 -6.68 -38.00 -7.62
CA GLU A 51 -6.97 -39.15 -6.75
C GLU A 51 -5.82 -39.46 -5.81
N ASN A 52 -4.57 -39.33 -6.27
CA ASN A 52 -3.40 -39.51 -5.41
C ASN A 52 -3.45 -38.57 -4.20
N ILE A 53 -3.83 -37.32 -4.42
CA ILE A 53 -4.00 -36.34 -3.34
C ILE A 53 -5.14 -36.77 -2.42
N CYS A 54 -6.32 -37.06 -2.95
CA CYS A 54 -7.48 -37.49 -2.16
C CYS A 54 -7.20 -38.71 -1.26
N VAL A 55 -6.40 -39.67 -1.75
CA VAL A 55 -6.14 -40.93 -1.03
C VAL A 55 -4.92 -40.85 -0.12
N HIS A 56 -3.89 -40.07 -0.47
CA HIS A 56 -2.58 -40.16 0.19
C HIS A 56 -2.11 -38.88 0.88
N ALA A 57 -2.71 -37.71 0.59
CA ALA A 57 -2.23 -36.45 1.15
C ALA A 57 -2.61 -36.29 2.64
N TYR A 58 -3.83 -36.68 3.02
CA TYR A 58 -4.41 -36.35 4.33
C TYR A 58 -4.60 -37.60 5.19
N ALA A 59 -3.52 -38.04 5.86
CA ALA A 59 -3.51 -39.28 6.66
C ALA A 59 -4.35 -39.22 7.94
N ASP A 60 -4.70 -38.02 8.41
CA ASP A 60 -5.57 -37.80 9.56
C ASP A 60 -7.07 -37.86 9.22
N GLY A 61 -7.41 -38.09 7.94
CA GLY A 61 -8.78 -38.16 7.47
C GLY A 61 -9.49 -36.81 7.44
N THR A 62 -8.76 -35.69 7.53
CA THR A 62 -9.29 -34.33 7.36
C THR A 62 -8.86 -33.80 5.99
N PRO A 63 -9.71 -33.92 4.95
CA PRO A 63 -9.33 -33.51 3.61
C PRO A 63 -9.13 -32.00 3.55
N GLY A 64 -7.97 -31.57 3.05
CA GLY A 64 -7.73 -30.17 2.70
C GLY A 64 -8.23 -29.85 1.28
N ASP A 65 -7.77 -28.73 0.75
CA ASP A 65 -8.06 -28.33 -0.63
C ASP A 65 -6.98 -28.82 -1.60
N VAL A 66 -7.38 -28.94 -2.86
CA VAL A 66 -6.56 -29.19 -4.04
C VAL A 66 -6.66 -27.97 -4.93
N LEU A 67 -5.52 -27.33 -5.25
CA LEU A 67 -5.47 -26.28 -6.28
C LEU A 67 -4.97 -26.90 -7.57
N VAL A 68 -5.75 -26.77 -8.64
CA VAL A 68 -5.40 -27.17 -10.00
C VAL A 68 -5.09 -25.92 -10.79
N ASP A 69 -3.81 -25.64 -10.99
CA ASP A 69 -3.30 -24.51 -11.74
C ASP A 69 -3.01 -24.90 -13.20
N GLY A 70 -3.27 -23.96 -14.11
CA GLY A 70 -2.99 -24.09 -15.54
C GLY A 70 -2.31 -22.83 -16.08
N GLU A 71 -1.08 -22.98 -16.60
CA GLU A 71 -0.37 -21.92 -17.31
C GLU A 71 -0.26 -22.25 -18.80
N LEU A 72 -0.83 -21.38 -19.64
CA LEU A 72 -0.63 -21.42 -21.08
C LEU A 72 0.53 -20.50 -21.43
N LEU A 73 1.62 -21.08 -21.91
CA LEU A 73 2.85 -20.39 -22.29
C LEU A 73 3.11 -20.53 -23.78
N ALA A 74 4.02 -19.69 -24.31
CA ALA A 74 4.47 -19.81 -25.68
C ALA A 74 5.26 -21.13 -25.86
N GLY A 75 4.55 -22.16 -26.29
CA GLY A 75 5.11 -23.48 -26.62
C GLY A 75 5.04 -24.55 -25.53
N GLU A 76 4.34 -24.30 -24.43
CA GLU A 76 4.07 -25.35 -23.44
C GLU A 76 2.79 -25.05 -22.63
N LEU A 77 2.13 -26.12 -22.20
CA LEU A 77 1.09 -26.12 -21.17
C LEU A 77 1.72 -26.63 -19.87
N ARG A 78 1.63 -25.85 -18.80
CA ARG A 78 1.99 -26.32 -17.45
C ARG A 78 0.72 -26.51 -16.64
N LEU A 79 0.60 -27.66 -16.00
CA LEU A 79 -0.44 -27.96 -15.02
C LEU A 79 0.24 -28.16 -13.67
N ALA A 80 -0.37 -27.71 -12.58
CA ALA A 80 0.12 -28.01 -11.25
C ALA A 80 -1.02 -28.37 -10.31
N PHE A 81 -0.82 -29.45 -9.54
CA PHE A 81 -1.75 -29.93 -8.53
C PHE A 81 -1.12 -29.70 -7.16
N HIS A 82 -1.71 -28.80 -6.37
CA HIS A 82 -1.20 -28.40 -5.07
C HIS A 82 -2.04 -28.98 -3.93
N ASP A 83 -1.38 -29.41 -2.86
CA ASP A 83 -2.02 -29.87 -1.63
C ASP A 83 -1.17 -29.55 -0.39
N GLU A 84 -1.82 -29.46 0.77
CA GLU A 84 -1.19 -29.18 2.07
C GLU A 84 -0.94 -30.46 2.89
N GLY A 85 -1.03 -31.64 2.24
CA GLY A 85 -0.87 -32.93 2.89
C GLY A 85 0.58 -33.31 3.19
N LEU A 86 0.77 -34.57 3.59
CA LEU A 86 2.05 -35.10 4.05
C LEU A 86 3.19 -34.81 3.05
N PRO A 87 4.32 -34.24 3.50
CA PRO A 87 5.50 -34.07 2.67
C PRO A 87 5.90 -35.38 2.00
N PHE A 88 6.23 -35.30 0.71
CA PHE A 88 6.62 -36.46 -0.09
C PHE A 88 8.08 -36.35 -0.49
N ASP A 89 8.82 -37.46 -0.43
CA ASP A 89 10.21 -37.56 -0.90
C ASP A 89 10.24 -38.29 -2.26
N PRO A 90 10.51 -37.57 -3.38
CA PRO A 90 10.56 -38.15 -4.72
C PRO A 90 11.64 -39.22 -4.88
N SER A 91 12.72 -39.19 -4.09
CA SER A 91 13.83 -40.16 -4.19
C SER A 91 13.41 -41.59 -3.78
N LEU A 92 12.26 -41.72 -3.10
CA LEU A 92 11.65 -43.01 -2.76
C LEU A 92 11.05 -43.73 -3.98
N LEU A 93 10.75 -43.01 -5.07
CA LEU A 93 10.25 -43.60 -6.33
C LEU A 93 11.39 -44.23 -7.14
N GLU A 94 12.53 -43.54 -7.28
CA GLU A 94 13.71 -44.04 -8.00
C GLU A 94 14.30 -45.33 -7.38
N ARG A 95 14.15 -45.49 -6.05
CA ARG A 95 14.60 -46.70 -5.33
C ARG A 95 13.65 -47.90 -5.51
N ARG A 96 12.37 -47.66 -5.84
CA ARG A 96 11.34 -48.71 -5.93
C ARG A 96 11.25 -49.36 -7.32
N ASP A 97 11.63 -48.68 -8.39
CA ASP A 97 11.70 -49.26 -9.74
C ASP A 97 12.67 -50.45 -9.86
N ARG A 98 13.58 -50.64 -8.89
CA ARG A 98 14.53 -51.78 -8.86
C ARG A 98 14.01 -53.03 -8.13
N ARG A 99 12.80 -53.00 -7.55
CA ARG A 99 12.19 -54.14 -6.83
C ARG A 99 10.71 -54.22 -7.19
N SER A 100 10.36 -54.81 -8.33
CA SER A 100 8.97 -55.11 -8.64
C SER A 100 8.49 -56.31 -7.81
N ASP A 101 7.42 -56.12 -7.04
CA ASP A 101 6.36 -57.12 -6.90
C ASP A 101 5.09 -56.48 -6.30
N GLY A 102 4.06 -56.36 -7.13
CA GLY A 102 2.75 -55.78 -6.81
C GLY A 102 2.11 -55.06 -8.01
N GLU A 103 1.37 -55.79 -8.84
CA GLU A 103 0.86 -55.42 -10.18
C GLU A 103 -0.08 -54.19 -10.27
N THR A 104 -0.34 -53.44 -9.20
CA THR A 104 -1.27 -52.29 -9.21
C THR A 104 -0.70 -50.97 -8.68
N ARG A 105 0.47 -50.96 -8.03
CA ARG A 105 1.07 -49.71 -7.49
C ARG A 105 2.19 -49.21 -8.40
N GLY A 106 1.93 -48.12 -9.14
CA GLY A 106 2.87 -47.50 -10.08
C GLY A 106 2.30 -47.28 -11.49
N ILE A 107 1.07 -47.73 -11.75
CA ILE A 107 0.37 -47.48 -13.02
C ILE A 107 0.06 -45.98 -13.17
N GLY A 108 -0.46 -45.33 -12.12
CA GLY A 108 -0.80 -43.91 -12.17
C GLY A 108 0.34 -42.98 -12.56
N LEU A 109 1.53 -43.18 -11.99
CA LEU A 109 2.70 -42.39 -12.35
C LEU A 109 3.15 -42.65 -13.80
N LYS A 110 3.03 -43.89 -14.29
CA LYS A 110 3.29 -44.21 -15.71
C LYS A 110 2.28 -43.53 -16.65
N LEU A 111 1.00 -43.44 -16.25
CA LEU A 111 -0.02 -42.72 -17.02
C LEU A 111 0.30 -41.22 -17.10
N ILE A 112 0.69 -40.62 -15.97
CA ILE A 112 1.15 -39.23 -15.93
C ILE A 112 2.37 -39.02 -16.84
N HIS A 113 3.41 -39.86 -16.75
CA HIS A 113 4.60 -39.76 -17.61
C HIS A 113 4.31 -39.97 -19.10
N ASN A 114 3.28 -40.74 -19.45
CA ASN A 114 2.88 -40.91 -20.85
C ASN A 114 2.12 -39.70 -21.39
N ALA A 115 1.50 -38.90 -20.52
CA ALA A 115 0.70 -37.74 -20.92
C ALA A 115 1.54 -36.49 -21.17
N VAL A 116 2.63 -36.31 -20.41
CA VAL A 116 3.44 -35.07 -20.38
C VAL A 116 4.92 -35.31 -20.57
N ASP A 117 5.65 -34.27 -20.98
CA ASP A 117 7.10 -34.34 -21.27
C ASP A 117 7.97 -34.21 -20.02
N GLU A 118 7.48 -33.49 -19.00
CA GLU A 118 8.19 -33.30 -17.74
C GLU A 118 7.22 -33.43 -16.56
N VAL A 119 7.68 -34.10 -15.50
CA VAL A 119 6.97 -34.22 -14.24
C VAL A 119 7.92 -33.76 -13.15
N VAL A 120 7.54 -32.75 -12.37
CA VAL A 120 8.35 -32.19 -11.30
C VAL A 120 7.57 -32.17 -10.01
N TRP A 121 8.16 -32.73 -8.96
CA TRP A 121 7.63 -32.60 -7.61
C TRP A 121 8.32 -31.43 -6.90
N GLU A 122 7.53 -30.53 -6.33
CA GLU A 122 8.03 -29.36 -5.64
C GLU A 122 7.53 -29.35 -4.19
N ASN A 123 8.45 -29.25 -3.24
CA ASN A 123 8.10 -29.04 -1.83
C ASN A 123 8.15 -27.53 -1.54
N ARG A 124 7.02 -26.96 -1.11
CA ARG A 124 6.82 -25.50 -0.96
C ARG A 124 6.81 -25.06 0.50
N GLY A 125 7.35 -25.88 1.40
CA GLY A 125 7.46 -25.56 2.82
C GLY A 125 6.08 -25.42 3.48
N ARG A 126 5.77 -24.22 3.99
CA ARG A 126 4.47 -23.96 4.64
C ARG A 126 3.28 -23.98 3.68
N LEU A 127 3.51 -23.89 2.37
CA LEU A 127 2.48 -23.95 1.34
C LEU A 127 2.23 -25.39 0.83
N GLY A 128 2.73 -26.41 1.54
CA GLY A 128 2.53 -27.81 1.17
C GLY A 128 3.45 -28.27 0.03
N LYS A 129 2.91 -29.03 -0.91
CA LYS A 129 3.63 -29.61 -2.04
C LYS A 129 2.86 -29.44 -3.35
N ALA A 130 3.54 -29.66 -4.46
CA ALA A 130 2.96 -29.55 -5.80
C ALA A 130 3.49 -30.65 -6.73
N LEU A 131 2.60 -31.22 -7.52
CA LEU A 131 2.96 -32.01 -8.70
C LEU A 131 2.76 -31.15 -9.94
N ARG A 132 3.87 -30.76 -10.59
CA ARG A 132 3.88 -29.98 -11.83
C ARG A 132 4.07 -30.88 -13.03
N LEU A 133 3.20 -30.74 -14.01
CA LEU A 133 3.20 -31.46 -15.28
C LEU A 133 3.44 -30.46 -16.41
N VAL A 134 4.39 -30.74 -17.31
CA VAL A 134 4.70 -29.86 -18.46
C VAL A 134 4.52 -30.62 -19.76
N LYS A 135 3.62 -30.13 -20.61
CA LYS A 135 3.41 -30.62 -21.97
C LYS A 135 3.94 -29.59 -22.96
N ARG A 136 4.94 -29.96 -23.75
CA ARG A 136 5.50 -29.13 -24.83
C ARG A 136 4.56 -29.16 -26.01
N LEU A 137 4.26 -27.97 -26.55
CA LEU A 137 3.37 -27.81 -27.68
C LEU A 137 4.18 -27.82 -28.98
N PRO A 138 3.66 -28.44 -30.06
CA PRO A 138 4.30 -28.39 -31.36
C PRO A 138 4.33 -26.95 -31.90
N PRO A 139 5.32 -26.58 -32.74
CA PRO A 139 5.47 -25.23 -33.29
C PRO A 139 4.22 -24.68 -33.99
N SER A 140 3.39 -25.55 -34.56
CA SER A 140 2.12 -25.20 -35.21
C SER A 140 1.06 -24.72 -34.22
N LEU A 141 1.09 -25.18 -32.97
CA LEU A 141 0.22 -24.74 -31.87
C LEU A 141 0.86 -23.62 -31.04
N CYS A 142 2.20 -23.46 -31.10
CA CYS A 142 2.89 -22.27 -30.59
C CYS A 142 2.46 -20.98 -31.31
N ALA A 143 1.89 -21.12 -32.52
CA ALA A 143 1.30 -20.07 -33.34
C ALA A 143 -0.19 -19.86 -33.07
N LEU A 144 -0.78 -20.51 -32.05
CA LEU A 144 -1.94 -19.95 -31.39
C LEU A 144 -1.47 -18.66 -30.73
N ASP A 145 -1.46 -17.60 -31.53
CA ASP A 145 -2.00 -16.34 -31.11
C ASP A 145 -3.33 -16.70 -30.44
N LEU A 146 -3.30 -16.91 -29.12
CA LEU A 146 -4.42 -16.49 -28.29
C LEU A 146 -4.54 -15.03 -28.68
N GLU A 147 -5.32 -14.79 -29.74
CA GLU A 147 -5.47 -13.48 -30.37
C GLU A 147 -5.58 -12.56 -29.18
N GLU A 148 -4.62 -11.64 -29.06
CA GLU A 148 -4.62 -10.63 -28.02
C GLU A 148 -6.02 -10.06 -28.09
N GLY A 149 -6.93 -10.53 -27.23
CA GLY A 149 -8.35 -10.50 -27.59
C GLY A 149 -8.71 -9.06 -27.55
N GLN A 150 -8.73 -8.41 -28.72
CA GLN A 150 -8.20 -7.06 -28.91
C GLN A 150 -8.28 -6.29 -27.61
N GLN A 151 -7.25 -6.46 -26.76
CA GLN A 151 -7.06 -5.50 -25.70
C GLN A 151 -6.52 -4.34 -26.50
N GLN A 152 -7.46 -3.54 -27.05
CA GLN A 152 -7.27 -2.13 -27.29
C GLN A 152 -6.37 -1.73 -26.14
N GLY A 153 -5.08 -1.53 -26.41
CA GLY A 153 -4.14 -1.18 -25.37
C GLY A 153 -4.73 0.10 -24.83
N GLU A 154 -5.42 0.04 -23.67
CA GLU A 154 -6.49 0.98 -23.34
C GLU A 154 -5.95 2.37 -23.63
N ALA A 155 -6.39 2.92 -24.77
CA ALA A 155 -5.99 4.25 -25.16
C ALA A 155 -6.41 5.09 -23.97
N ARG A 156 -5.48 5.91 -23.43
CA ARG A 156 -5.84 6.90 -22.40
C ARG A 156 -7.21 7.43 -22.78
N PRO A 157 -8.24 7.28 -21.92
CA PRO A 157 -9.60 7.57 -22.33
C PRO A 157 -9.59 8.95 -22.98
N PRO A 158 -10.17 9.08 -24.19
CA PRO A 158 -10.07 10.31 -24.95
C PRO A 158 -10.44 11.47 -24.04
N ARG A 159 -9.65 12.56 -24.12
CA ARG A 159 -9.91 13.74 -23.28
C ARG A 159 -11.35 14.16 -23.49
N ALA A 160 -12.06 14.33 -22.38
CA ALA A 160 -13.43 14.82 -22.44
C ALA A 160 -13.44 16.24 -23.05
N PRO A 161 -14.52 16.61 -23.78
CA PRO A 161 -14.68 17.97 -24.30
C PRO A 161 -14.60 18.99 -23.15
N GLU A 162 -14.24 20.21 -23.51
CA GLU A 162 -14.25 21.31 -22.55
C GLU A 162 -15.69 21.62 -22.14
N GLN A 163 -15.90 21.80 -20.85
CA GLN A 163 -17.22 21.95 -20.26
C GLN A 163 -17.12 22.65 -18.91
N GLU A 164 -18.27 23.08 -18.40
CA GLU A 164 -18.40 23.61 -17.06
C GLU A 164 -18.44 22.49 -16.02
N TYR A 165 -17.96 22.81 -14.82
CA TYR A 165 -17.91 21.89 -13.69
C TYR A 165 -18.48 22.58 -12.46
N LEU A 166 -19.43 21.93 -11.80
CA LEU A 166 -19.97 22.34 -10.51
C LEU A 166 -19.13 21.71 -9.39
N VAL A 167 -18.51 22.54 -8.55
CA VAL A 167 -17.85 22.08 -7.32
C VAL A 167 -18.79 22.28 -6.15
N ARG A 168 -19.09 21.21 -5.41
CA ARG A 168 -20.02 21.23 -4.27
C ARG A 168 -19.65 20.17 -3.22
N PRO A 169 -20.20 20.24 -1.99
CA PRO A 169 -20.13 19.14 -1.03
C PRO A 169 -20.68 17.84 -1.62
N LEU A 170 -20.12 16.72 -1.17
CA LEU A 170 -20.57 15.38 -1.54
C LEU A 170 -22.00 15.11 -1.04
N CYS A 171 -22.85 14.60 -1.92
CA CYS A 171 -24.17 14.07 -1.58
C CYS A 171 -24.12 12.53 -1.56
N PRO A 172 -25.05 11.84 -0.85
CA PRO A 172 -25.06 10.38 -0.77
C PRO A 172 -25.02 9.66 -2.11
N GLU A 173 -25.67 10.23 -3.14
CA GLU A 173 -25.78 9.67 -4.48
C GLU A 173 -24.44 9.66 -5.24
N ASP A 174 -23.49 10.52 -4.83
CA ASP A 174 -22.17 10.62 -5.46
C ASP A 174 -21.22 9.51 -5.01
N ALA A 175 -21.50 8.88 -3.85
CA ALA A 175 -20.53 7.99 -3.18
C ALA A 175 -20.04 6.86 -4.08
N LEU A 176 -20.94 6.26 -4.89
CA LEU A 176 -20.58 5.23 -5.85
C LEU A 176 -19.66 5.74 -6.97
N GLN A 177 -19.90 6.96 -7.45
CA GLN A 177 -19.04 7.55 -8.49
C GLN A 177 -17.66 7.89 -7.93
N VAL A 178 -17.58 8.35 -6.68
CA VAL A 178 -16.31 8.60 -5.99
C VAL A 178 -15.51 7.31 -5.84
N THR A 179 -16.10 6.23 -5.35
CA THR A 179 -15.36 4.96 -5.18
C THR A 179 -14.88 4.38 -6.52
N ARG A 180 -15.71 4.48 -7.58
CA ARG A 180 -15.29 4.14 -8.95
C ARG A 180 -14.12 4.99 -9.41
N LEU A 181 -14.13 6.29 -9.16
CA LEU A 181 -13.06 7.21 -9.53
C LEU A 181 -11.72 6.86 -8.84
N PHE A 182 -11.76 6.45 -7.57
CA PHE A 182 -10.59 5.94 -6.86
C PHE A 182 -10.06 4.65 -7.50
N TRP A 183 -10.94 3.68 -7.80
CA TRP A 183 -10.53 2.44 -8.46
C TRP A 183 -9.96 2.66 -9.87
N LEU A 184 -10.57 3.54 -10.67
CA LEU A 184 -10.07 3.90 -12.01
C LEU A 184 -8.67 4.52 -11.96
N THR A 185 -8.34 5.21 -10.87
CA THR A 185 -7.04 5.87 -10.70
C THR A 185 -5.98 4.94 -10.11
N TYR A 186 -6.34 4.19 -9.05
CA TYR A 186 -5.40 3.47 -8.20
C TYR A 186 -5.55 1.94 -8.26
N GLY A 187 -6.56 1.39 -8.93
CA GLY A 187 -6.93 -0.02 -8.75
C GLY A 187 -7.29 -0.27 -7.29
N PHE A 188 -6.78 -1.36 -6.70
CA PHE A 188 -6.90 -1.67 -5.26
C PHE A 188 -5.67 -1.25 -4.43
N SER A 189 -4.79 -0.40 -4.97
CA SER A 189 -3.55 0.02 -4.27
C SER A 189 -3.71 1.21 -3.31
N TYR A 190 -4.92 1.80 -3.21
CA TYR A 190 -5.16 2.93 -2.32
C TYR A 190 -5.36 2.46 -0.88
N LYS A 191 -4.65 3.09 0.06
CA LYS A 191 -4.58 2.64 1.46
C LYS A 191 -5.90 2.68 2.23
N ASN A 192 -6.81 3.59 1.90
CA ASN A 192 -8.04 3.75 2.67
C ASN A 192 -9.17 2.96 2.03
N GLU A 193 -9.49 1.81 2.62
CA GLU A 193 -10.54 0.89 2.18
C GLU A 193 -11.94 1.52 2.11
N ALA A 194 -12.18 2.60 2.88
CA ALA A 194 -13.44 3.33 2.80
C ALA A 194 -13.71 3.87 1.38
N PHE A 195 -12.66 4.15 0.60
CA PHE A 195 -12.80 4.63 -0.78
C PHE A 195 -13.03 3.53 -1.81
N TYR A 196 -13.19 2.28 -1.38
CA TYR A 196 -13.67 1.17 -2.21
C TYR A 196 -15.12 0.75 -1.89
N ARG A 197 -15.75 1.42 -0.91
CA ARG A 197 -17.10 1.11 -0.43
C ARG A 197 -17.91 2.39 -0.25
N PRO A 198 -19.01 2.61 -1.01
CA PRO A 198 -19.82 3.82 -0.90
C PRO A 198 -20.24 4.14 0.54
N GLU A 199 -20.67 3.12 1.29
CA GLU A 199 -21.06 3.20 2.69
C GLU A 199 -19.90 3.64 3.61
N GLY A 200 -18.66 3.28 3.28
CA GLY A 200 -17.48 3.68 4.04
C GLY A 200 -17.20 5.18 3.92
N VAL A 201 -17.31 5.74 2.72
CA VAL A 201 -17.18 7.20 2.51
C VAL A 201 -18.29 7.94 3.26
N LEU A 202 -19.53 7.45 3.20
CA LEU A 202 -20.66 8.07 3.88
C LEU A 202 -20.55 8.00 5.40
N ASP A 203 -20.08 6.89 5.97
CA ASP A 203 -19.79 6.78 7.41
C ASP A 203 -18.78 7.84 7.87
N MET A 204 -17.69 8.01 7.13
CA MET A 204 -16.67 9.03 7.44
C MET A 204 -17.24 10.45 7.42
N VAL A 205 -18.13 10.74 6.46
CA VAL A 205 -18.82 12.04 6.37
C VAL A 205 -19.79 12.23 7.52
N ALA A 206 -20.62 11.23 7.81
CA ALA A 206 -21.62 11.26 8.87
C ALA A 206 -20.99 11.46 10.26
N ARG A 207 -19.84 10.81 10.52
CA ARG A 207 -19.07 10.95 11.77
C ARG A 207 -18.30 12.27 11.88
N GLY A 208 -18.31 13.10 10.84
CA GLY A 208 -17.56 14.36 10.81
C GLY A 208 -16.05 14.22 10.66
N VAL A 209 -15.57 13.00 10.41
CA VAL A 209 -14.14 12.71 10.16
C VAL A 209 -13.72 13.22 8.77
N LEU A 210 -14.65 13.28 7.82
CA LEU A 210 -14.43 13.73 6.46
C LEU A 210 -15.40 14.84 6.07
N ARG A 211 -14.88 15.95 5.51
CA ARG A 211 -15.65 16.88 4.69
C ARG A 211 -15.23 16.71 3.24
N SER A 212 -16.10 16.13 2.43
CA SER A 212 -15.82 15.79 1.03
C SER A 212 -16.46 16.79 0.07
N HIS A 213 -15.72 17.14 -0.99
CA HIS A 213 -16.22 17.92 -2.12
C HIS A 213 -15.95 17.17 -3.43
N VAL A 214 -16.88 17.33 -4.37
CA VAL A 214 -16.83 16.71 -5.70
C VAL A 214 -16.90 17.78 -6.78
N ALA A 215 -16.28 17.51 -7.93
CA ALA A 215 -16.50 18.25 -9.16
C ALA A 215 -17.38 17.41 -10.09
N VAL A 216 -18.49 17.99 -10.52
CA VAL A 216 -19.54 17.31 -11.29
C VAL A 216 -19.70 17.96 -12.65
N THR A 217 -19.84 17.15 -13.71
CA THR A 217 -20.13 17.62 -15.07
C THR A 217 -21.58 18.06 -15.22
N ALA A 218 -21.92 18.73 -16.33
CA ALA A 218 -23.31 19.07 -16.66
C ALA A 218 -24.23 17.83 -16.77
N ALA A 219 -23.66 16.65 -17.03
CA ALA A 219 -24.40 15.38 -17.10
C ALA A 219 -24.58 14.69 -15.73
N GLY A 220 -24.11 15.30 -14.62
CA GLY A 220 -24.20 14.71 -13.29
C GLY A 220 -23.09 13.69 -12.96
N GLU A 221 -22.04 13.62 -13.79
CA GLU A 221 -20.90 12.71 -13.57
C GLU A 221 -19.88 13.32 -12.60
N VAL A 222 -19.47 12.58 -11.57
CA VAL A 222 -18.40 12.99 -10.66
C VAL A 222 -17.05 12.69 -11.29
N VAL A 223 -16.29 13.74 -11.60
CA VAL A 223 -15.00 13.62 -12.32
C VAL A 223 -13.78 13.97 -11.47
N ALA A 224 -14.00 14.58 -10.30
CA ALA A 224 -12.95 14.81 -9.32
C ALA A 224 -13.51 14.80 -7.90
N HIS A 225 -12.65 14.45 -6.94
CA HIS A 225 -12.96 14.45 -5.51
C HIS A 225 -11.74 14.96 -4.73
N ALA A 226 -11.99 15.69 -3.64
CA ALA A 226 -11.01 15.98 -2.60
C ALA A 226 -11.73 16.16 -1.26
N GLY A 227 -11.02 16.05 -0.13
CA GLY A 227 -11.65 16.24 1.18
C GLY A 227 -10.72 16.74 2.27
N LEU A 228 -11.32 17.30 3.32
CA LEU A 228 -10.67 17.59 4.59
C LEU A 228 -10.84 16.38 5.51
N LEU A 229 -9.73 15.75 5.86
CA LEU A 229 -9.66 14.64 6.79
C LEU A 229 -9.27 15.16 8.18
N ARG A 230 -10.10 14.88 9.18
CA ARG A 230 -9.92 15.31 10.57
C ARG A 230 -10.27 14.16 11.53
N PRO A 231 -9.36 13.17 11.71
CA PRO A 231 -9.62 12.01 12.56
C PRO A 231 -9.72 12.35 14.05
N GLN A 232 -9.14 13.48 14.46
CA GLN A 232 -9.16 13.98 15.82
C GLN A 232 -9.65 15.44 15.81
N PRO A 233 -10.31 15.91 16.87
CA PRO A 233 -10.89 17.26 16.93
C PRO A 233 -9.84 18.36 17.18
N VAL A 234 -8.67 18.28 16.56
CA VAL A 234 -7.61 19.30 16.61
C VAL A 234 -7.96 20.53 15.75
N PRO A 235 -7.39 21.73 15.96
CA PRO A 235 -7.79 22.95 15.25
C PRO A 235 -7.25 23.04 13.81
N MET A 236 -7.04 21.90 13.16
CA MET A 236 -6.60 21.79 11.77
C MET A 236 -7.25 20.57 11.10
N ALA A 237 -7.14 20.50 9.77
CA ALA A 237 -7.49 19.32 8.99
C ALA A 237 -6.44 19.04 7.91
N GLU A 238 -6.37 17.79 7.45
CA GLU A 238 -5.57 17.42 6.30
C GLU A 238 -6.40 17.56 5.02
N MET A 239 -5.97 18.41 4.09
CA MET A 239 -6.51 18.44 2.74
C MET A 239 -5.89 17.29 1.94
N ALA A 240 -6.68 16.26 1.71
CA ALA A 240 -6.23 14.99 1.15
C ALA A 240 -7.25 14.44 0.14
N LEU A 241 -7.07 13.18 -0.22
CA LEU A 241 -8.05 12.39 -0.98
C LEU A 241 -8.34 12.98 -2.38
N LEU A 242 -7.36 13.71 -2.94
CA LEU A 242 -7.46 14.31 -4.25
C LEU A 242 -7.38 13.22 -5.33
N VAL A 243 -8.40 13.16 -6.17
CA VAL A 243 -8.42 12.34 -7.38
C VAL A 243 -9.12 13.11 -8.50
N VAL A 244 -8.57 13.02 -9.71
CA VAL A 244 -9.13 13.62 -10.92
C VAL A 244 -9.11 12.57 -12.02
N SER A 245 -10.28 12.37 -12.64
CA SER A 245 -10.48 11.45 -13.76
C SER A 245 -9.45 11.74 -14.87
N PRO A 246 -8.76 10.72 -15.42
CA PRO A 246 -7.77 10.92 -16.48
C PRO A 246 -8.27 11.74 -17.66
N ALA A 247 -9.54 11.59 -18.04
CA ALA A 247 -10.16 12.31 -19.15
C ALA A 247 -10.35 13.82 -18.90
N HIS A 248 -10.36 14.24 -17.62
CA HIS A 248 -10.61 15.62 -17.18
C HIS A 248 -9.38 16.31 -16.56
N ARG A 249 -8.19 15.70 -16.66
CA ARG A 249 -6.95 16.31 -16.17
C ARG A 249 -6.59 17.56 -16.97
N GLY A 250 -5.92 18.51 -16.31
CA GLY A 250 -5.52 19.79 -16.92
C GLY A 250 -6.65 20.83 -17.03
N ARG A 251 -7.82 20.57 -16.42
CA ARG A 251 -8.99 21.47 -16.42
C ARG A 251 -9.07 22.36 -15.15
N GLY A 252 -7.99 22.47 -14.38
CA GLY A 252 -7.95 23.27 -13.14
C GLY A 252 -8.81 22.75 -11.98
N LEU A 253 -9.33 21.51 -12.05
CA LEU A 253 -10.26 20.97 -11.04
C LEU A 253 -9.65 20.88 -9.64
N MET A 254 -8.35 20.59 -9.54
CA MET A 254 -7.65 20.55 -8.25
C MET A 254 -7.68 21.92 -7.55
N GLU A 255 -7.41 23.00 -8.28
CA GLU A 255 -7.41 24.36 -7.74
C GLU A 255 -8.82 24.74 -7.27
N ARG A 256 -9.85 24.47 -8.08
CA ARG A 256 -11.25 24.72 -7.70
C ARG A 256 -11.66 23.96 -6.43
N LEU A 257 -11.28 22.68 -6.33
CA LEU A 257 -11.52 21.87 -5.13
C LEU A 257 -10.75 22.40 -3.91
N ALA A 258 -9.49 22.79 -4.09
CA ALA A 258 -8.68 23.33 -3.00
C ALA A 258 -9.24 24.66 -2.46
N VAL A 259 -9.75 25.53 -3.34
CA VAL A 259 -10.44 26.76 -2.94
C VAL A 259 -11.70 26.45 -2.14
N ALA A 260 -12.55 25.53 -2.64
CA ALA A 260 -13.77 25.14 -1.93
C ALA A 260 -13.48 24.52 -0.55
N LEU A 261 -12.46 23.66 -0.45
CA LEU A 261 -12.05 23.05 0.82
C LEU A 261 -11.41 24.07 1.77
N THR A 262 -10.71 25.08 1.25
CA THR A 262 -10.17 26.17 2.08
C THR A 262 -11.31 26.97 2.71
N ALA A 263 -12.32 27.37 1.91
CA ALA A 263 -13.50 28.07 2.42
C ALA A 263 -14.27 27.22 3.45
N CYS A 264 -14.43 25.91 3.19
CA CYS A 264 -15.03 24.99 4.15
C CYS A 264 -14.23 24.92 5.46
N ALA A 265 -12.90 24.93 5.40
CA ALA A 265 -12.06 24.93 6.60
C ALA A 265 -12.18 26.24 7.40
N GLU A 266 -12.34 27.38 6.72
CA GLU A 266 -12.59 28.68 7.34
C GLU A 266 -13.97 28.73 8.02
N GLU A 267 -15.02 28.22 7.36
CA GLU A 267 -16.38 28.10 7.94
C GLU A 267 -16.39 27.20 9.18
N MET A 268 -15.54 26.18 9.21
CA MET A 268 -15.36 25.30 10.37
C MET A 268 -14.56 25.95 11.52
N GLY A 269 -14.02 27.16 11.32
CA GLY A 269 -13.20 27.87 12.31
C GLY A 269 -11.84 27.21 12.55
N LEU A 270 -11.28 26.50 11.56
CA LEU A 270 -9.97 25.87 11.69
C LEU A 270 -8.84 26.92 11.63
N SER A 271 -7.74 26.66 12.33
CA SER A 271 -6.54 27.52 12.30
C SER A 271 -5.69 27.32 11.04
N GLY A 272 -5.81 26.16 10.41
CA GLY A 272 -5.01 25.84 9.22
C GLY A 272 -5.37 24.51 8.57
N VAL A 273 -4.78 24.28 7.40
CA VAL A 273 -4.87 23.01 6.67
C VAL A 273 -3.47 22.48 6.36
N SER A 274 -3.29 21.17 6.51
CA SER A 274 -2.08 20.49 6.06
C SER A 274 -2.28 19.85 4.68
N ILE A 275 -1.20 19.76 3.92
CA ILE A 275 -1.17 19.17 2.58
C ILE A 275 0.10 18.33 2.50
N ASN A 276 0.00 17.09 2.03
CA ASN A 276 1.10 16.13 2.01
C ASN A 276 1.44 15.70 0.57
N PRO A 277 1.97 16.59 -0.30
CA PRO A 277 2.41 16.20 -1.63
C PRO A 277 3.53 15.15 -1.60
N VAL A 278 3.45 14.18 -2.53
CA VAL A 278 4.48 13.16 -2.76
C VAL A 278 5.84 13.76 -3.09
N THR A 279 6.89 13.00 -2.76
CA THR A 279 8.29 13.37 -3.04
C THR A 279 8.86 12.62 -4.26
N SER A 280 8.14 11.66 -4.84
CA SER A 280 8.51 11.04 -6.12
C SER A 280 8.54 12.02 -7.30
N HIS A 281 7.81 13.14 -7.22
CA HIS A 281 7.84 14.22 -8.22
C HIS A 281 7.55 15.61 -7.60
N PRO A 282 8.02 16.71 -8.23
CA PRO A 282 7.80 18.07 -7.71
C PRO A 282 6.44 18.68 -8.09
N VAL A 283 5.65 18.03 -8.95
CA VAL A 283 4.44 18.64 -9.55
C VAL A 283 3.41 19.06 -8.51
N SER A 284 2.98 18.14 -7.63
CA SER A 284 2.02 18.45 -6.57
C SER A 284 2.60 19.42 -5.53
N GLN A 285 3.90 19.35 -5.24
CA GLN A 285 4.56 20.25 -4.28
C GLN A 285 4.50 21.71 -4.75
N ARG A 286 4.78 21.97 -6.04
CA ARG A 286 4.70 23.31 -6.61
C ARG A 286 3.30 23.90 -6.47
N GLU A 287 2.28 23.11 -6.76
CA GLU A 287 0.89 23.57 -6.67
C GLU A 287 0.47 23.79 -5.22
N SER A 288 0.84 22.90 -4.29
CA SER A 288 0.59 23.10 -2.85
C SER A 288 1.23 24.39 -2.33
N ILE A 289 2.46 24.69 -2.73
CA ILE A 289 3.17 25.92 -2.31
C ILE A 289 2.54 27.16 -2.95
N LYS A 290 2.17 27.10 -4.24
CA LYS A 290 1.45 28.17 -4.93
C LYS A 290 0.13 28.52 -4.25
N LEU A 291 -0.56 27.52 -3.68
CA LEU A 291 -1.82 27.70 -2.93
C LEU A 291 -1.64 28.18 -1.48
N GLY A 292 -0.41 28.52 -1.08
CA GLY A 292 -0.08 29.06 0.24
C GLY A 292 0.44 28.03 1.24
N GLY A 293 0.70 26.78 0.82
CA GLY A 293 1.34 25.78 1.66
C GLY A 293 2.80 26.12 1.93
N ARG A 294 3.19 26.11 3.20
CA ARG A 294 4.58 26.33 3.64
C ARG A 294 5.19 25.00 4.07
N PRO A 295 6.31 24.55 3.48
CA PRO A 295 6.98 23.32 3.90
C PRO A 295 7.44 23.40 5.36
N CYS A 296 7.15 22.38 6.15
CA CYS A 296 7.48 22.34 7.58
C CYS A 296 7.90 20.96 8.09
N GLY A 297 7.80 19.90 7.28
CA GLY A 297 8.29 18.58 7.65
C GLY A 297 8.43 17.60 6.49
N LEU A 298 9.05 16.45 6.76
CA LEU A 298 9.15 15.30 5.86
C LEU A 298 8.59 14.06 6.54
N ASP A 299 7.54 13.47 5.95
CA ASP A 299 7.01 12.16 6.37
C ASP A 299 7.68 11.08 5.51
N LEU A 300 8.79 10.52 6.03
CA LEU A 300 9.62 9.55 5.32
C LEU A 300 8.96 8.17 5.30
N ALA A 301 9.08 7.49 4.16
CA ALA A 301 8.58 6.12 3.95
C ALA A 301 7.10 5.93 4.38
N ALA A 302 6.31 7.00 4.23
CA ALA A 302 4.98 7.17 4.81
C ALA A 302 3.95 6.15 4.33
N CYS A 303 4.09 5.61 3.13
CA CYS A 303 3.29 4.48 2.68
C CYS A 303 4.06 3.53 1.76
N PRO A 304 3.64 2.26 1.66
CA PRO A 304 4.21 1.30 0.71
C PRO A 304 4.19 1.83 -0.74
N PRO A 305 5.05 1.30 -1.62
CA PRO A 305 5.10 1.67 -3.03
C PRO A 305 3.71 1.65 -3.68
N ARG A 306 3.23 2.80 -4.19
CA ARG A 306 1.91 2.89 -4.83
C ARG A 306 2.00 2.48 -6.30
N GLN A 307 1.16 1.53 -6.72
CA GLN A 307 0.99 1.20 -8.14
C GLN A 307 -0.18 1.98 -8.73
N PHE A 308 0.10 2.96 -9.56
CA PHE A 308 -0.94 3.65 -10.32
C PHE A 308 -1.39 2.81 -11.51
N LYS A 309 -2.55 2.16 -11.37
CA LYS A 309 -3.16 1.36 -12.45
C LYS A 309 -3.20 2.13 -13.77
N ALA A 310 -3.55 3.41 -13.74
CA ALA A 310 -3.67 4.26 -14.91
C ALA A 310 -2.32 4.74 -15.52
N MET A 311 -1.18 4.51 -14.85
CA MET A 311 0.13 4.99 -15.33
C MET A 311 1.12 3.87 -15.72
N ARG A 312 0.78 2.59 -15.51
CA ARG A 312 1.56 1.40 -15.94
C ARG A 312 3.08 1.59 -15.79
N LEU A 313 3.54 1.88 -14.57
CA LEU A 313 4.95 1.71 -14.23
C LEU A 313 5.20 0.20 -14.09
N GLU A 314 5.87 -0.40 -15.08
CA GLU A 314 6.09 -1.86 -15.14
C GLU A 314 7.08 -2.36 -14.07
N ASP A 315 7.95 -1.49 -13.56
CA ASP A 315 8.68 -1.67 -12.32
C ASP A 315 7.97 -0.86 -11.23
N GLY A 316 7.51 -1.53 -10.17
CA GLY A 316 6.92 -0.84 -9.01
C GLY A 316 7.88 0.22 -8.44
N PRO A 317 7.38 1.23 -7.72
CA PRO A 317 8.26 2.24 -7.15
C PRO A 317 9.32 1.57 -6.28
N PRO A 318 10.59 1.97 -6.42
CA PRO A 318 11.71 1.21 -5.87
C PRO A 318 11.83 1.32 -4.34
N GLN A 319 11.05 2.20 -3.72
CA GLN A 319 10.99 2.39 -2.27
C GLN A 319 9.62 2.93 -1.85
N ARG A 320 9.39 2.93 -0.54
CA ARG A 320 8.22 3.53 0.11
C ARG A 320 8.13 5.01 -0.22
N GLU A 321 6.92 5.49 -0.51
CA GLU A 321 6.68 6.89 -0.87
C GLU A 321 6.80 7.78 0.37
N SER A 322 7.41 8.96 0.20
CA SER A 322 7.55 9.96 1.26
C SER A 322 6.78 11.23 0.90
N TYR A 323 6.37 12.00 1.91
CA TYR A 323 5.63 13.25 1.71
C TYR A 323 6.42 14.46 2.20
N LEU A 324 6.32 15.56 1.45
CA LEU A 324 6.65 16.87 1.96
C LEU A 324 5.44 17.39 2.73
N HIS A 325 5.55 17.55 4.04
CA HIS A 325 4.50 18.13 4.86
C HIS A 325 4.49 19.64 4.68
N CYS A 326 3.39 20.16 4.15
CA CYS A 326 3.13 21.58 4.01
C CYS A 326 1.95 21.99 4.90
N PHE A 327 2.03 23.18 5.48
CA PHE A 327 0.95 23.75 6.27
C PHE A 327 0.55 25.13 5.74
N LYS A 328 -0.74 25.40 5.70
CA LYS A 328 -1.31 26.70 5.33
C LYS A 328 -2.13 27.21 6.50
N HIS A 329 -1.73 28.36 7.05
CA HIS A 329 -2.53 29.10 8.01
C HIS A 329 -3.75 29.73 7.31
N LEU A 330 -4.91 29.67 7.96
CA LEU A 330 -6.15 30.31 7.47
C LEU A 330 -6.35 31.72 8.07
N SER A 331 -5.64 32.01 9.16
CA SER A 331 -5.60 33.30 9.82
C SER A 331 -4.18 33.61 10.28
N VAL A 332 -3.90 34.86 10.65
CA VAL A 332 -2.58 35.25 11.16
C VAL A 332 -2.26 34.43 12.42
N PRO A 333 -1.19 33.61 12.41
CA PRO A 333 -0.92 32.71 13.52
C PRO A 333 -0.44 33.49 14.76
N PRO A 334 -0.96 33.18 15.96
CA PRO A 334 -0.49 33.83 17.18
C PRO A 334 0.94 33.39 17.52
N PRO A 335 1.71 34.24 18.24
CA PRO A 335 3.01 33.87 18.77
C PRO A 335 2.93 32.61 19.64
N THR A 336 3.98 31.79 19.60
CA THR A 336 4.04 30.56 20.40
C THR A 336 5.38 30.36 21.10
N VAL A 337 5.44 29.40 22.00
CA VAL A 337 6.68 28.98 22.66
C VAL A 337 7.02 27.58 22.17
N ALA A 338 8.25 27.39 21.70
CA ALA A 338 8.76 26.09 21.30
C ALA A 338 9.86 25.64 22.25
N PHE A 339 9.76 24.40 22.74
CA PHE A 339 10.78 23.76 23.55
C PHE A 339 11.47 22.68 22.70
N ALA A 340 12.69 22.98 22.24
CA ALA A 340 13.52 22.08 21.43
C ALA A 340 14.96 22.03 21.97
N PRO A 341 15.70 20.94 21.73
CA PRO A 341 17.12 20.86 22.06
C PRO A 341 17.93 21.92 21.31
N LYS A 342 19.00 22.43 21.94
CA LYS A 342 19.84 23.51 21.37
C LYS A 342 20.37 23.19 19.98
N ARG A 343 20.72 21.93 19.71
CA ARG A 343 21.24 21.49 18.41
C ARG A 343 20.23 21.71 17.27
N ASN A 344 18.94 21.64 17.57
CA ASN A 344 17.86 21.75 16.59
C ASN A 344 17.29 23.18 16.49
N HIS A 345 17.80 24.14 17.29
CA HIS A 345 17.28 25.51 17.31
C HIS A 345 17.31 26.16 15.93
N ASP A 346 18.40 26.02 15.19
CA ASP A 346 18.55 26.63 13.86
C ASP A 346 17.47 26.14 12.89
N ILE A 347 17.30 24.82 12.74
CA ILE A 347 16.30 24.27 11.82
C ILE A 347 14.88 24.57 12.28
N VAL A 348 14.60 24.51 13.60
CA VAL A 348 13.27 24.83 14.14
C VAL A 348 12.93 26.30 13.87
N ALA A 349 13.90 27.21 14.05
CA ALA A 349 13.72 28.62 13.74
C ALA A 349 13.46 28.86 12.25
N ARG A 350 14.17 28.15 11.37
CA ARG A 350 13.93 28.20 9.92
C ARG A 350 12.55 27.68 9.53
N ILE A 351 12.06 26.61 10.18
CA ILE A 351 10.70 26.08 9.96
C ILE A 351 9.64 27.12 10.37
N TYR A 352 9.72 27.69 11.57
CA TYR A 352 8.78 28.72 12.03
C TYR A 352 8.83 30.00 11.18
N ALA A 353 10.02 30.42 10.75
CA ALA A 353 10.17 31.55 9.82
C ALA A 353 9.49 31.26 8.48
N THR A 354 9.62 30.04 7.95
CA THR A 354 8.96 29.63 6.70
C THR A 354 7.44 29.58 6.83
N MET A 355 6.93 29.18 8.00
CA MET A 355 5.49 29.20 8.31
C MET A 355 4.96 30.60 8.63
N GLU A 356 5.83 31.62 8.72
CA GLU A 356 5.49 32.99 9.09
C GLU A 356 4.78 33.08 10.46
N ARG A 357 5.13 32.18 11.38
CA ARG A 357 4.60 32.16 12.74
C ARG A 357 5.63 32.67 13.74
N PRO A 358 5.35 33.77 14.47
CA PRO A 358 6.24 34.24 15.52
C PRO A 358 6.38 33.17 16.62
N PHE A 359 7.60 32.99 17.13
CA PHE A 359 7.84 32.07 18.23
C PHE A 359 9.05 32.49 19.07
N VAL A 360 9.15 31.96 20.28
CA VAL A 360 10.34 32.05 21.14
C VAL A 360 10.72 30.68 21.68
N PHE A 361 12.00 30.46 21.95
CA PHE A 361 12.45 29.26 22.63
C PHE A 361 12.22 29.37 24.14
N GLY A 362 11.57 28.36 24.70
CA GLY A 362 11.43 28.23 26.15
C GLY A 362 12.62 27.51 26.79
N ALA A 363 12.81 27.70 28.10
CA ALA A 363 13.81 26.96 28.87
C ALA A 363 13.23 25.62 29.35
N PRO A 364 13.98 24.51 29.26
CA PRO A 364 13.49 23.22 29.74
C PRO A 364 13.21 23.28 31.24
N ASP A 365 12.16 22.59 31.66
CA ASP A 365 11.73 22.48 33.06
C ASP A 365 11.05 21.12 33.30
N ALA A 366 11.05 20.69 34.55
CA ALA A 366 10.42 19.45 34.97
C ALA A 366 8.89 19.62 35.01
N ALA A 367 8.18 18.98 34.08
CA ALA A 367 6.72 19.02 34.03
C ALA A 367 6.06 17.87 34.81
N ALA A 368 4.75 18.04 35.02
CA ALA A 368 3.81 17.21 35.75
C ALA A 368 3.76 15.73 35.31
N ALA A 369 2.86 14.93 35.90
CA ALA A 369 2.63 13.56 35.47
C ALA A 369 2.31 13.51 33.96
N GLY A 370 3.15 12.80 33.21
CA GLY A 370 3.02 12.73 31.76
C GLY A 370 1.89 11.83 31.27
N SER A 371 1.69 11.82 29.95
CA SER A 371 0.79 10.89 29.25
C SER A 371 1.29 10.62 27.84
N TYR A 372 1.10 9.40 27.34
CA TYR A 372 1.39 9.03 25.96
C TYR A 372 0.37 8.00 25.45
N SER A 373 0.27 7.85 24.14
CA SER A 373 -0.49 6.80 23.48
C SER A 373 0.35 6.14 22.39
N VAL A 374 0.00 4.90 22.05
CA VAL A 374 0.69 4.09 21.05
C VAL A 374 -0.34 3.64 20.03
N SER A 375 -0.02 3.76 18.74
CA SER A 375 -0.84 3.25 17.66
C SER A 375 0.01 2.55 16.61
N PHE A 376 -0.58 1.56 15.95
CA PHE A 376 0.04 0.82 14.87
C PHE A 376 -0.94 0.69 13.70
N ASP A 377 -0.53 1.17 12.53
CA ASP A 377 -1.25 0.98 11.29
C ASP A 377 -0.64 -0.21 10.54
N ARG A 378 -1.35 -1.34 10.58
CA ARG A 378 -0.93 -2.59 9.91
C ARG A 378 -0.87 -2.45 8.39
N SER A 379 -1.73 -1.63 7.79
CA SER A 379 -1.75 -1.42 6.33
C SER A 379 -0.52 -0.64 5.86
N LEU A 380 -0.02 0.26 6.71
CA LEU A 380 1.15 1.07 6.43
C LEU A 380 2.42 0.49 7.05
N ALA A 381 2.34 -0.55 7.89
CA ALA A 381 3.43 -1.00 8.74
C ALA A 381 4.08 0.19 9.49
N LYS A 382 3.25 1.08 10.05
CA LYS A 382 3.69 2.34 10.66
C LYS A 382 3.30 2.37 12.14
N GLY A 383 4.28 2.57 13.01
CA GLY A 383 4.08 2.78 14.45
C GLY A 383 4.15 4.26 14.82
N ILE A 384 3.28 4.71 15.73
CA ILE A 384 3.32 6.08 16.25
C ILE A 384 3.21 6.03 17.77
N VAL A 385 4.16 6.65 18.46
CA VAL A 385 4.07 6.97 19.88
C VAL A 385 3.83 8.46 20.01
N ARG A 386 2.66 8.85 20.51
CA ARG A 386 2.29 10.25 20.70
C ARG A 386 2.34 10.62 22.17
N VAL A 387 3.17 11.60 22.51
CA VAL A 387 3.24 12.17 23.86
C VAL A 387 2.16 13.25 23.98
N GLY A 388 1.24 13.07 24.92
CA GLY A 388 0.24 14.07 25.26
C GLY A 388 0.76 15.06 26.29
N ARG A 389 1.39 14.56 27.36
CA ARG A 389 2.11 15.37 28.35
C ARG A 389 3.53 14.85 28.53
N ALA A 390 4.52 15.69 28.28
CA ALA A 390 5.93 15.35 28.31
C ALA A 390 6.45 15.22 29.75
N ASP A 391 6.87 14.00 30.11
CA ASP A 391 7.52 13.68 31.37
C ASP A 391 8.62 12.65 31.13
N VAL A 392 9.84 12.97 31.55
CA VAL A 392 11.02 12.10 31.37
C VAL A 392 10.84 10.73 32.01
N ARG A 393 10.03 10.61 33.07
CA ARG A 393 9.78 9.34 33.77
C ARG A 393 9.09 8.29 32.90
N GLN A 394 8.45 8.70 31.81
CA GLN A 394 7.75 7.81 30.87
C GLN A 394 8.68 7.18 29.85
N TRP A 395 9.93 7.67 29.74
CA TRP A 395 10.87 7.20 28.74
C TRP A 395 11.07 5.68 28.73
N PRO A 396 11.23 4.97 29.86
CA PRO A 396 11.40 3.51 29.85
C PRO A 396 10.24 2.78 29.16
N GLU A 397 9.01 3.25 29.35
CA GLU A 397 7.82 2.66 28.75
C GLU A 397 7.69 3.03 27.27
N ILE A 398 7.94 4.30 26.91
CA ILE A 398 7.97 4.76 25.51
C ILE A 398 9.00 3.95 24.73
N ARG A 399 10.21 3.79 25.27
CA ARG A 399 11.28 2.99 24.67
C ARG A 399 10.82 1.55 24.47
N ARG A 400 10.23 0.92 25.49
CA ARG A 400 9.68 -0.44 25.36
C ARG A 400 8.62 -0.52 24.26
N ALA A 401 7.69 0.43 24.19
CA ALA A 401 6.67 0.46 23.14
C ALA A 401 7.27 0.58 21.74
N THR A 402 8.35 1.37 21.57
CA THR A 402 9.05 1.46 20.28
C THR A 402 9.74 0.16 19.89
N VAL A 403 10.31 -0.58 20.86
CA VAL A 403 10.89 -1.91 20.63
C VAL A 403 9.79 -2.89 20.25
N ASP A 404 8.68 -2.93 20.97
CA ASP A 404 7.55 -3.83 20.67
C ASP A 404 6.96 -3.54 19.27
N LEU A 405 6.87 -2.27 18.87
CA LEU A 405 6.41 -1.87 17.54
C LEU A 405 7.35 -2.38 16.43
N LEU A 406 8.66 -2.34 16.65
CA LEU A 406 9.66 -2.85 15.70
C LEU A 406 9.65 -4.39 15.66
N ASP A 407 9.89 -5.02 16.80
CA ASP A 407 10.27 -6.43 16.88
C ASP A 407 9.05 -7.36 16.87
N ILE A 408 7.90 -6.91 17.37
CA ILE A 408 6.68 -7.72 17.48
C ILE A 408 5.66 -7.33 16.41
N ALA A 409 5.36 -6.03 16.27
CA ALA A 409 4.35 -5.58 15.31
C ALA A 409 4.88 -5.51 13.86
N GLY A 410 6.21 -5.48 13.68
CA GLY A 410 6.84 -5.40 12.36
C GLY A 410 6.70 -4.02 11.71
N ALA A 411 6.74 -2.95 12.50
CA ALA A 411 6.71 -1.59 11.97
C ALA A 411 7.98 -1.29 11.16
N GLU A 412 7.81 -0.86 9.92
CA GLU A 412 8.91 -0.44 9.04
C GLU A 412 9.31 1.02 9.27
N VAL A 413 8.40 1.82 9.81
CA VAL A 413 8.59 3.24 10.14
C VAL A 413 7.97 3.53 11.49
N LEU A 414 8.72 4.18 12.38
CA LEU A 414 8.24 4.64 13.68
C LEU A 414 8.32 6.16 13.77
N HIS A 415 7.29 6.76 14.36
CA HIS A 415 7.31 8.16 14.76
C HIS A 415 7.16 8.30 16.27
N ILE A 416 7.95 9.18 16.87
CA ILE A 416 7.66 9.76 18.18
C ILE A 416 7.20 11.19 17.94
N GLU A 417 6.01 11.51 18.43
CA GLU A 417 5.38 12.82 18.32
C GLU A 417 5.43 13.52 19.68
N LEU A 418 6.20 14.60 19.77
CA LEU A 418 6.42 15.37 20.99
C LEU A 418 5.77 16.77 20.92
N PRO A 419 5.03 17.20 21.96
CA PRO A 419 4.36 18.50 21.98
C PRO A 419 5.37 19.63 22.19
N LEU A 420 5.51 20.52 21.22
CA LEU A 420 6.51 21.59 21.24
C LEU A 420 6.23 22.68 22.27
N ALA A 421 4.99 22.77 22.78
CA ALA A 421 4.59 23.77 23.77
C ALA A 421 4.99 23.40 25.21
N GLN A 422 5.63 22.24 25.44
CA GLN A 422 5.85 21.71 26.78
C GLN A 422 7.33 21.68 27.19
N PRO A 423 7.67 22.11 28.42
CA PRO A 423 9.07 22.24 28.86
C PRO A 423 9.80 20.91 29.06
N GLY A 424 9.09 19.78 29.19
CA GLY A 424 9.67 18.44 29.26
C GLY A 424 10.07 17.85 27.91
N THR A 425 9.66 18.46 26.80
CA THR A 425 9.89 17.96 25.43
C THR A 425 11.37 17.84 25.05
N PRO A 426 12.26 18.81 25.33
CA PRO A 426 13.67 18.70 24.98
C PRO A 426 14.35 17.45 25.53
N THR A 427 14.03 17.08 26.77
CA THR A 427 14.62 15.90 27.43
C THR A 427 14.17 14.60 26.76
N LEU A 428 12.88 14.45 26.47
CA LEU A 428 12.36 13.27 25.75
C LEU A 428 12.88 13.20 24.31
N TRP A 429 13.06 14.36 23.66
CA TRP A 429 13.64 14.45 22.33
C TRP A 429 15.07 13.91 22.30
N GLU A 430 15.94 14.39 23.19
CA GLU A 430 17.33 13.94 23.26
C GLU A 430 17.44 12.44 23.57
N LEU A 431 16.57 11.92 24.45
CA LEU A 431 16.48 10.49 24.74
C LEU A 431 16.06 9.67 23.53
N ALA A 432 15.09 10.16 22.75
CA ALA A 432 14.68 9.53 21.50
C ALA A 432 15.80 9.52 20.47
N GLU A 433 16.54 10.62 20.33
CA GLU A 433 17.68 10.67 19.42
C GLU A 433 18.82 9.72 19.81
N ALA A 434 19.00 9.45 21.11
CA ALA A 434 19.95 8.45 21.58
C ALA A 434 19.55 7.00 21.22
N GLU A 435 18.28 6.75 20.90
CA GLU A 435 17.78 5.45 20.42
C GLU A 435 17.57 5.40 18.90
N GLY A 436 18.28 6.26 18.16
CA GLY A 436 18.30 6.24 16.69
C GLY A 436 17.08 6.88 16.04
N PHE A 437 16.30 7.68 16.76
CA PHE A 437 15.33 8.57 16.14
C PHE A 437 16.01 9.87 15.66
N PHE A 438 15.42 10.51 14.66
CA PHE A 438 15.91 11.80 14.16
C PHE A 438 14.75 12.73 13.82
N PHE A 439 14.93 14.03 14.03
CA PHE A 439 13.91 15.04 13.77
C PHE A 439 13.61 15.19 12.28
N THR A 440 12.33 15.14 11.90
CA THR A 440 11.90 15.29 10.50
C THR A 440 11.00 16.49 10.23
N GLY A 441 10.61 17.24 11.26
CA GLY A 441 9.90 18.51 11.09
C GLY A 441 8.81 18.76 12.13
N VAL A 442 8.06 19.83 11.89
CA VAL A 442 6.98 20.32 12.74
C VAL A 442 5.63 20.04 12.07
N TRP A 443 4.68 19.53 12.86
CA TRP A 443 3.28 19.33 12.49
C TRP A 443 2.42 20.35 13.25
N PRO A 444 2.07 21.49 12.62
CA PRO A 444 1.35 22.56 13.30
C PRO A 444 -0.04 22.13 13.74
N HIS A 445 -0.46 22.56 14.94
CA HIS A 445 -1.79 22.29 15.49
C HIS A 445 -2.19 20.81 15.57
N ALA A 446 -1.20 19.90 15.61
CA ALA A 446 -1.45 18.46 15.71
C ALA A 446 -1.57 17.95 17.16
N ALA A 447 -1.21 18.77 18.15
CA ALA A 447 -1.44 18.53 19.58
C ALA A 447 -2.58 19.42 20.12
N GLU A 448 -3.09 19.08 21.31
CA GLU A 448 -4.10 19.88 22.01
C GLU A 448 -3.59 21.30 22.36
N ASP A 449 -2.30 21.42 22.65
CA ASP A 449 -1.64 22.64 23.10
C ASP A 449 -0.79 23.32 22.01
N GLY A 450 -0.80 22.81 20.78
CA GLY A 450 -0.17 23.44 19.63
C GLY A 450 0.52 22.47 18.69
N ASP A 451 1.80 22.73 18.44
CA ASP A 451 2.56 22.06 17.39
C ASP A 451 3.26 20.81 17.93
N ILE A 452 3.49 19.85 17.05
CA ILE A 452 4.23 18.62 17.36
C ILE A 452 5.57 18.63 16.62
N ALA A 453 6.64 18.28 17.32
CA ALA A 453 7.87 17.81 16.69
C ALA A 453 7.75 16.32 16.40
N ARG A 454 7.98 15.93 15.15
CA ARG A 454 8.03 14.51 14.79
C ARG A 454 9.47 14.05 14.67
N LEU A 455 9.80 13.02 15.43
CA LEU A 455 11.04 12.28 15.29
C LEU A 455 10.73 10.94 14.63
N THR A 456 11.57 10.51 13.69
CA THR A 456 11.36 9.32 12.89
C THR A 456 12.51 8.33 13.09
N ARG A 457 12.19 7.04 13.10
CA ARG A 457 13.16 5.94 12.98
C ARG A 457 12.68 5.02 11.87
N LEU A 458 13.61 4.61 11.00
CA LEU A 458 13.34 3.73 9.87
C LEU A 458 13.94 2.34 10.16
N ALA A 459 13.15 1.28 9.98
CA ALA A 459 13.64 -0.09 10.10
C ALA A 459 14.32 -0.57 8.81
N ALA A 460 13.91 -0.01 7.66
CA ALA A 460 14.47 -0.30 6.36
C ALA A 460 15.23 0.91 5.78
N PRO A 461 16.30 0.70 4.99
CA PRO A 461 17.00 1.80 4.32
C PRO A 461 16.07 2.58 3.38
N LEU A 462 16.23 3.91 3.35
CA LEU A 462 15.56 4.81 2.43
C LEU A 462 16.62 5.63 1.66
N ASP A 463 16.55 5.62 0.34
CA ASP A 463 17.44 6.43 -0.50
C ASP A 463 16.89 7.86 -0.59
N MET A 464 17.53 8.78 0.14
CA MET A 464 17.19 10.20 0.16
C MET A 464 17.43 10.87 -1.20
N GLY A 465 18.35 10.35 -2.03
CA GLY A 465 18.64 10.89 -3.37
C GLY A 465 17.49 10.72 -4.37
N ARG A 466 16.49 9.89 -4.05
CA ARG A 466 15.28 9.71 -4.87
C ARG A 466 14.18 10.71 -4.56
N LEU A 467 14.28 11.45 -3.45
CA LEU A 467 13.31 12.49 -3.10
C LEU A 467 13.50 13.70 -4.03
N ARG A 468 12.46 14.04 -4.78
CA ARG A 468 12.40 15.21 -5.68
C ARG A 468 11.69 16.36 -4.97
N LEU A 469 12.42 17.08 -4.13
CA LEU A 469 11.90 18.20 -3.36
C LEU A 469 11.87 19.49 -4.20
N TYR A 470 10.82 20.29 -3.99
CA TYR A 470 10.60 21.57 -4.67
C TYR A 470 10.60 22.72 -3.67
N SER A 471 11.28 23.82 -4.02
CA SER A 471 11.65 25.00 -3.21
C SER A 471 12.99 24.88 -2.46
N ASP A 472 13.64 26.03 -2.26
CA ASP A 472 14.95 26.11 -1.60
C ASP A 472 14.89 25.57 -0.17
N PHE A 473 13.85 25.92 0.59
CA PHE A 473 13.70 25.46 1.96
C PHE A 473 13.37 23.97 2.06
N ALA A 474 12.57 23.40 1.14
CA ALA A 474 12.33 21.97 1.13
C ALA A 474 13.64 21.19 0.89
N CYS A 475 14.50 21.66 -0.02
CA CYS A 475 15.83 21.08 -0.25
C CYS A 475 16.77 21.23 0.95
N GLU A 476 16.73 22.38 1.64
CA GLU A 476 17.46 22.59 2.90
C GLU A 476 17.01 21.60 3.98
N LEU A 477 15.70 21.47 4.20
CA LEU A 477 15.12 20.52 5.14
C LEU A 477 15.49 19.08 4.78
N GLY A 478 15.46 18.72 3.49
CA GLY A 478 15.88 17.40 3.02
C GLY A 478 17.33 17.07 3.37
N ARG A 479 18.26 18.01 3.15
CA ARG A 479 19.67 17.85 3.51
C ARG A 479 19.87 17.74 5.02
N TYR A 480 19.15 18.54 5.80
CA TYR A 480 19.17 18.46 7.26
C TYR A 480 18.71 17.06 7.73
N VAL A 481 17.58 16.58 7.21
CA VAL A 481 17.01 15.27 7.59
C VAL A 481 17.93 14.13 7.17
N GLU A 482 18.55 14.19 5.99
CA GLU A 482 19.53 13.20 5.54
C GLU A 482 20.74 13.13 6.48
N ALA A 483 21.29 14.28 6.88
CA ALA A 483 22.41 14.34 7.82
C ALA A 483 22.04 13.75 9.19
N GLU A 484 20.86 14.08 9.71
CA GLU A 484 20.39 13.54 10.99
C GLU A 484 20.06 12.04 10.92
N MET A 485 19.52 11.56 9.79
CA MET A 485 19.32 10.14 9.55
C MET A 485 20.65 9.38 9.57
N GLN A 486 21.69 9.90 8.91
CA GLN A 486 23.02 9.30 8.92
C GLN A 486 23.67 9.33 10.30
N ARG A 487 23.40 10.37 11.10
CA ARG A 487 23.88 10.48 12.48
C ARG A 487 23.22 9.43 13.37
N ALA A 488 21.91 9.23 13.24
CA ALA A 488 21.12 8.32 14.07
C ALA A 488 21.42 6.83 13.84
N VAL A 489 22.07 6.47 12.72
CA VAL A 489 22.50 5.10 12.40
C VAL A 489 23.87 4.76 13.02
N ARG A 490 24.63 5.77 13.47
CA ARG A 490 25.93 5.60 14.15
C ARG A 490 25.74 5.43 15.65
#